data_AF-A0A7C8ZTV3-F1
#
_entry.id   AF-A0A7C8ZTV3-F1
#
_cell.length_a   1.000
_cell.length_b   1.000
_cell.length_c   1.000
_cell.angle_alpha   90.00
_cell.angle_beta   90.00
_cell.angle_gamma   90.00
#
_symmetry.space_group_name_H-M   'P 1'
#
loop_
_entity.id
_entity.type
_entity.pdbx_description
1 polymer ?
#
loop_
_entity_poly.entity_id
_entity_poly.type
_entity_poly.pdbx_seq_one_letter_code
_entity_poly.pdbx_strand_id
1 'polypeptide(L)'
;FGIGDDCFYDHTFSLRCNQTSPSPTPIYGTNLEVLSITLVEGQIRFPSSVARQCYSGSGEPLPYRHPGSWSWTNLPFFTFSRHNTLVATGCDAIAWFRVKRSLNRSYSLGCSTQCASLQEADKNIESCSGGSGCCQIEIPEGVHFINITARSDNNY
;
A
#
# COMPACT_ATOMS: atom_id res chain seq x y z
N PHE A 1 19.35 -11.86 -0.75
CA PHE A 1 18.81 -11.60 0.60
C PHE A 1 19.44 -12.56 1.58
N GLY A 2 19.68 -12.17 2.83
CA GLY A 2 20.27 -13.07 3.82
C GLY A 2 20.21 -12.57 5.25
N ILE A 3 20.31 -13.50 6.21
CA ILE A 3 20.26 -13.25 7.66
C ILE A 3 21.58 -13.71 8.28
N GLY A 4 22.16 -12.88 9.15
CA GLY A 4 23.45 -13.12 9.78
C GLY A 4 24.61 -12.55 8.98
N ASP A 5 25.75 -12.45 9.64
CA ASP A 5 26.97 -11.89 9.05
C ASP A 5 27.41 -12.74 7.85
N ASP A 6 27.85 -12.07 6.77
CA ASP A 6 28.29 -12.65 5.50
C ASP A 6 27.28 -13.52 4.74
N CYS A 7 26.03 -13.62 5.21
CA CYS A 7 24.96 -14.38 4.53
C CYS A 7 24.19 -13.58 3.47
N PHE A 8 24.52 -12.30 3.28
CA PHE A 8 23.91 -11.41 2.29
C PHE A 8 24.98 -10.84 1.35
N TYR A 9 24.61 -10.60 0.09
CA TYR A 9 25.54 -10.08 -0.93
C TYR A 9 26.03 -8.66 -0.63
N ASP A 10 25.13 -7.80 -0.16
CA ASP A 10 25.41 -6.42 0.27
C ASP A 10 24.45 -6.06 1.42
N HIS A 11 24.82 -5.07 2.25
CA HIS A 11 23.98 -4.62 3.38
C HIS A 11 22.57 -4.22 2.96
N THR A 12 22.38 -3.79 1.72
CA THR A 12 21.07 -3.52 1.10
C THR A 12 20.13 -4.72 1.11
N PHE A 13 20.67 -5.94 1.09
CA PHE A 13 19.93 -7.21 1.08
C PHE A 13 19.94 -7.92 2.45
N SER A 14 20.44 -7.26 3.48
CA SER A 14 20.46 -7.79 4.84
C SER A 14 19.05 -7.84 5.42
N LEU A 15 18.74 -8.96 6.06
CA LEU A 15 17.52 -9.21 6.81
C LEU A 15 17.90 -9.52 8.25
N ARG A 16 17.01 -9.14 9.17
CA ARG A 16 17.11 -9.55 10.57
C ARG A 16 15.99 -10.50 10.92
N CYS A 17 16.25 -11.39 11.85
CA CYS A 17 15.23 -12.29 12.37
C CYS A 17 14.64 -11.69 13.65
N ASN A 18 13.33 -11.42 13.67
CA ASN A 18 12.64 -11.10 14.90
C ASN A 18 12.27 -12.39 15.64
N GLN A 19 12.93 -12.64 16.77
CA GLN A 19 12.76 -13.83 17.60
C GLN A 19 11.75 -13.64 18.75
N THR A 20 11.12 -12.46 18.87
CA THR A 20 10.15 -12.17 19.94
C THR A 20 8.77 -12.79 19.70
N SER A 21 8.48 -13.19 18.46
CA SER A 21 7.24 -13.88 18.07
C SER A 21 7.38 -15.39 18.27
N PRO A 22 6.30 -16.13 18.59
CA PRO A 22 6.30 -17.61 18.65
C PRO A 22 6.83 -18.27 17.37
N SER A 23 6.72 -17.56 16.24
CA SER A 23 7.35 -17.93 14.97
C SER A 23 8.36 -16.85 14.58
N PRO A 24 9.66 -17.17 14.51
CA PRO A 24 10.68 -16.20 14.11
C PRO A 24 10.40 -15.64 12.72
N THR A 25 10.36 -14.30 12.61
CA THR A 25 9.92 -13.63 11.38
C THR A 25 11.06 -12.81 10.75
N PRO A 26 11.33 -12.96 9.45
CA PRO A 26 12.30 -12.11 8.75
C PRO A 26 11.77 -10.67 8.63
N ILE A 27 12.63 -9.70 8.94
CA ILE A 27 12.34 -8.27 8.87
C ILE A 27 13.38 -7.59 7.97
N TYR A 28 12.91 -6.74 7.06
CA TYR A 28 13.70 -5.83 6.25
C TYR A 28 13.72 -4.42 6.87
N GLY A 29 14.87 -3.75 6.82
CA GLY A 29 15.01 -2.37 7.30
C GLY A 29 14.69 -2.22 8.80
N THR A 30 13.78 -1.32 9.16
CA THR A 30 13.41 -1.00 10.56
C THR A 30 12.28 -1.89 11.13
N ASN A 31 11.30 -2.23 10.31
CA ASN A 31 10.04 -2.83 10.78
C ASN A 31 9.21 -3.48 9.67
N LEU A 32 9.78 -3.73 8.49
CA LEU A 32 9.03 -4.33 7.37
C LEU A 32 9.10 -5.85 7.46
N GLU A 33 8.01 -6.45 7.91
CA GLU A 33 7.86 -7.91 7.91
C GLU A 33 7.92 -8.46 6.49
N VAL A 34 8.75 -9.48 6.29
CA VAL A 34 8.91 -10.14 5.00
C VAL A 34 7.99 -11.36 4.95
N LEU A 35 6.97 -11.29 4.10
CA LEU A 35 6.01 -12.37 3.90
C LEU A 35 6.58 -13.49 3.04
N SER A 36 7.33 -13.14 1.99
CA SER A 36 7.98 -14.10 1.10
C SER A 36 9.13 -13.47 0.32
N ILE A 37 10.04 -14.32 -0.14
CA ILE A 37 11.16 -13.96 -1.02
C ILE A 37 11.14 -14.91 -2.21
N THR A 38 11.10 -14.36 -3.42
CA THR A 38 11.21 -15.14 -4.66
C THR A 38 12.59 -14.90 -5.25
N LEU A 39 13.54 -15.80 -4.99
CA LEU A 39 14.95 -15.62 -5.37
C LEU A 39 15.15 -15.54 -6.89
N VAL A 40 14.44 -16.37 -7.66
CA VAL A 40 14.55 -16.40 -9.14
C VAL A 40 14.12 -15.07 -9.76
N GLU A 41 13.12 -14.42 -9.17
CA GLU A 41 12.59 -13.14 -9.66
C GLU A 41 13.25 -11.92 -8.99
N GLY A 42 14.09 -12.14 -7.97
CA GLY A 42 14.67 -11.07 -7.16
C GLY A 42 13.64 -10.28 -6.36
N GLN A 43 12.49 -10.86 -6.02
CA GLN A 43 11.38 -10.16 -5.38
C GLN A 43 11.31 -10.43 -3.87
N ILE A 44 10.87 -9.41 -3.13
CA ILE A 44 10.51 -9.49 -1.73
C ILE A 44 9.09 -8.95 -1.55
N ARG A 45 8.28 -9.64 -0.75
CA ARG A 45 6.91 -9.26 -0.45
C ARG A 45 6.77 -8.90 1.01
N PHE A 46 6.14 -7.78 1.28
CA PHE A 46 5.83 -7.29 2.62
C PHE A 46 4.38 -6.74 2.64
N PRO A 47 3.75 -6.59 3.82
CA PRO A 47 2.42 -6.00 3.92
C PRO A 47 2.42 -4.55 3.42
N SER A 48 1.45 -4.19 2.58
CA SER A 48 1.25 -2.80 2.19
C SER A 48 0.63 -2.03 3.34
N SER A 49 1.10 -0.80 3.55
CA SER A 49 0.38 0.15 4.41
C SER A 49 -0.90 0.62 3.72
N VAL A 50 -1.94 0.91 4.51
CA VAL A 50 -3.26 1.34 4.00
C VAL A 50 -3.61 2.68 4.63
N ALA A 51 -3.99 3.65 3.79
CA ALA A 51 -4.61 4.90 4.23
C ALA A 51 -6.12 4.70 4.33
N ARG A 52 -6.76 5.20 5.39
CA ARG A 52 -8.19 5.00 5.62
C ARG A 52 -8.86 6.28 6.09
N GLN A 53 -10.07 6.51 5.61
CA GLN A 53 -10.98 7.52 6.13
C GLN A 53 -12.32 6.83 6.35
N CYS A 54 -12.70 6.69 7.62
CA CYS A 54 -13.89 5.95 7.99
C CYS A 54 -14.94 6.92 8.55
N TYR A 55 -16.20 6.62 8.27
CA TYR A 55 -17.36 7.39 8.70
C TYR A 55 -18.23 6.55 9.62
N SER A 56 -18.97 7.21 10.51
CA SER A 56 -20.03 6.58 11.29
C SER A 56 -21.23 6.27 10.38
N GLY A 57 -22.17 5.44 10.87
CA GLY A 57 -23.43 5.23 10.15
C GLY A 57 -24.30 6.49 9.98
N SER A 58 -23.93 7.61 10.62
CA SER A 58 -24.57 8.91 10.45
C SER A 58 -23.81 9.84 9.48
N GLY A 59 -22.76 9.35 8.80
CA GLY A 59 -21.93 10.14 7.87
C GLY A 59 -20.90 11.04 8.57
N GLU A 60 -20.69 10.90 9.87
CA GLU A 60 -19.71 11.71 10.60
C GLU A 60 -18.32 11.05 10.56
N PRO A 61 -17.23 11.77 10.25
CA PRO A 61 -15.89 11.22 10.28
C PRO A 61 -15.58 10.60 11.66
N LEU A 62 -15.16 9.33 11.67
CA LEU A 62 -14.77 8.69 12.91
C LEU A 62 -13.48 9.33 13.44
N PRO A 63 -13.38 9.57 14.76
CA PRO A 63 -12.17 10.13 15.37
C PRO A 63 -10.96 9.24 15.08
N TYR A 64 -9.81 9.91 14.88
CA TYR A 64 -8.51 9.46 14.38
C TYR A 64 -7.84 8.31 15.17
N ARG A 65 -8.52 7.18 15.40
CA ARG A 65 -8.01 6.05 16.20
C ARG A 65 -7.34 4.93 15.38
N HIS A 66 -7.31 5.04 14.05
CA HIS A 66 -6.74 4.03 13.13
C HIS A 66 -5.96 4.75 12.01
N PRO A 67 -4.98 4.11 11.33
CA PRO A 67 -3.92 4.81 10.60
C PRO A 67 -4.53 5.84 9.66
N GLY A 68 -4.01 7.06 9.75
CA GLY A 68 -4.70 8.25 9.28
C GLY A 68 -5.11 8.21 7.81
N SER A 69 -5.71 9.31 7.36
CA SER A 69 -6.07 9.54 5.97
C SER A 69 -4.86 9.55 5.01
N TRP A 70 -3.67 9.15 5.45
CA TRP A 70 -2.48 9.01 4.66
C TRP A 70 -1.59 7.86 5.14
N SER A 71 -0.78 7.34 4.22
CA SER A 71 0.24 6.34 4.49
C SER A 71 1.38 6.46 3.49
N TRP A 72 2.54 5.88 3.76
CA TRP A 72 3.64 5.88 2.81
C TRP A 72 4.55 4.67 2.96
N THR A 73 5.25 4.37 1.88
CA THR A 73 6.28 3.35 1.81
C THR A 73 7.43 3.88 0.96
N ASN A 74 8.65 3.76 1.47
CA ASN A 74 9.87 4.15 0.77
C ASN A 74 10.85 2.99 0.79
N LEU A 75 11.28 2.56 -0.39
CA LEU A 75 12.27 1.51 -0.56
C LEU A 75 13.43 2.06 -1.41
N PRO A 76 14.41 2.75 -0.81
CA PRO A 76 15.42 3.47 -1.57
C PRO A 76 16.26 2.58 -2.51
N PHE A 77 16.30 1.27 -2.25
CA PHE A 77 17.08 0.30 -3.01
C PHE A 77 16.25 -0.68 -3.84
N PHE A 78 14.91 -0.59 -3.78
CA PHE A 78 14.01 -1.46 -4.51
C PHE A 78 12.97 -0.65 -5.27
N THR A 79 12.30 -1.29 -6.21
CA THR A 79 11.16 -0.70 -6.90
C THR A 79 9.93 -1.58 -6.71
N PHE A 80 8.75 -0.97 -6.72
CA PHE A 80 7.50 -1.71 -6.66
C PHE A 80 7.35 -2.52 -7.96
N SER A 81 7.13 -3.82 -7.81
CA SER A 81 6.89 -4.73 -8.94
C SER A 81 5.59 -4.37 -9.65
N ARG A 82 5.55 -4.58 -10.98
CA ARG A 82 4.35 -4.46 -11.82
C ARG A 82 3.22 -5.42 -11.42
N HIS A 83 3.50 -6.43 -10.59
CA HIS A 83 2.48 -7.29 -10.00
C HIS A 83 1.64 -6.61 -8.91
N ASN A 84 2.05 -5.41 -8.46
CA ASN A 84 1.30 -4.62 -7.50
C ASN A 84 0.38 -3.63 -8.21
N THR A 85 -0.80 -3.43 -7.65
CA THR A 85 -1.80 -2.47 -8.13
C THR A 85 -2.18 -1.55 -6.98
N LEU A 86 -2.32 -0.26 -7.26
CA LEU A 86 -2.88 0.70 -6.33
C LEU A 86 -4.39 0.62 -6.39
N VAL A 87 -5.04 0.43 -5.25
CA VAL A 87 -6.49 0.23 -5.19
C VAL A 87 -7.08 1.21 -4.17
N ALA A 88 -8.22 1.79 -4.52
CA ALA A 88 -9.07 2.52 -3.60
C ALA A 88 -10.47 1.91 -3.61
N THR A 89 -11.05 1.74 -2.43
CA THR A 89 -12.37 1.16 -2.23
C THR A 89 -13.18 2.02 -1.27
N GLY A 90 -14.47 2.12 -1.52
CA GLY A 90 -15.42 2.88 -0.70
C GLY A 90 -16.45 3.60 -1.58
N CYS A 91 -17.56 4.01 -0.99
CA CYS A 91 -18.45 4.97 -1.64
C CYS A 91 -17.92 6.37 -1.41
N ASP A 92 -17.98 7.24 -2.41
CA ASP A 92 -17.49 8.63 -2.32
C ASP A 92 -16.00 8.74 -1.91
N ALA A 93 -15.18 7.75 -2.27
CA ALA A 93 -13.76 7.72 -1.90
C ALA A 93 -12.86 8.31 -3.00
N ILE A 94 -11.91 9.15 -2.58
CA ILE A 94 -10.82 9.68 -3.40
C ILE A 94 -9.48 9.25 -2.81
N ALA A 95 -8.64 8.60 -3.61
CA ALA A 95 -7.26 8.28 -3.27
C ALA A 95 -6.27 9.03 -4.16
N TRP A 96 -5.34 9.73 -3.52
CA TRP A 96 -4.18 10.32 -4.16
C TRP A 96 -2.94 9.50 -3.88
N PHE A 97 -2.21 9.15 -4.94
CA PHE A 97 -0.96 8.41 -4.89
C PHE A 97 0.17 9.29 -5.40
N ARG A 98 0.97 9.85 -4.50
CA ARG A 98 2.19 10.57 -4.86
C ARG A 98 3.32 9.57 -5.00
N VAL A 99 3.84 9.41 -6.22
CA VAL A 99 4.90 8.45 -6.54
C VAL A 99 6.21 9.15 -6.87
N LYS A 100 7.34 8.51 -6.57
CA LYS A 100 8.67 8.98 -7.02
C LYS A 100 9.42 7.87 -7.74
N ARG A 101 10.03 8.22 -8.88
CA ARG A 101 10.92 7.34 -9.64
C ARG A 101 12.40 7.70 -9.46
N SER A 102 12.69 8.99 -9.26
CA SER A 102 14.01 9.50 -8.92
C SER A 102 13.89 10.77 -8.08
N LEU A 103 15.00 11.29 -7.54
CA LEU A 103 15.05 12.48 -6.69
C LEU A 103 14.25 13.67 -7.27
N ASN A 104 14.26 13.84 -8.59
CA ASN A 104 13.63 14.98 -9.28
C ASN A 104 12.39 14.59 -10.11
N ARG A 105 11.91 13.35 -10.02
CA ARG A 105 10.73 12.88 -10.79
C ARG A 105 9.67 12.34 -9.84
N SER A 106 8.80 13.25 -9.39
CA SER A 106 7.59 12.93 -8.65
C SER A 106 6.36 13.41 -9.38
N TYR A 107 5.31 12.61 -9.39
CA TYR A 107 3.98 13.00 -9.88
C TYR A 107 2.92 12.31 -9.04
N SER A 108 1.68 12.75 -9.21
CA SER A 108 0.52 12.20 -8.50
C SER A 108 -0.38 11.46 -9.47
N LEU A 109 -0.92 10.34 -9.00
CA LEU A 109 -2.01 9.60 -9.64
C LEU A 109 -3.24 9.76 -8.73
N GLY A 110 -4.42 9.87 -9.33
CA GLY A 110 -5.68 10.04 -8.62
C GLY A 110 -6.65 8.95 -9.01
N CYS A 111 -7.39 8.44 -8.03
CA CYS A 111 -8.39 7.40 -8.17
C CYS A 111 -9.62 7.84 -7.38
N SER A 112 -10.79 7.90 -8.00
CA SER A 112 -12.03 8.25 -7.32
C SER A 112 -13.12 7.23 -7.62
N THR A 113 -14.04 7.09 -6.68
CA THR A 113 -15.15 6.14 -6.73
C THR A 113 -16.41 6.81 -6.21
N GLN A 114 -17.54 6.48 -6.82
CA GLN A 114 -18.87 6.90 -6.39
C GLN A 114 -19.77 5.66 -6.40
N CYS A 115 -20.90 5.68 -5.71
CA CYS A 115 -21.84 4.57 -5.71
C CYS A 115 -23.28 5.08 -5.52
N ALA A 116 -24.28 4.33 -5.98
CA ALA A 116 -25.68 4.70 -5.69
C ALA A 116 -26.12 4.22 -4.30
N SER A 117 -25.45 3.21 -3.73
CA SER A 117 -25.67 2.72 -2.37
C SER A 117 -24.47 1.90 -1.86
N LEU A 118 -24.30 1.82 -0.54
CA LEU A 118 -23.24 1.00 0.07
C LEU A 118 -23.31 -0.48 -0.35
N GLN A 119 -24.52 -1.03 -0.52
CA GLN A 119 -24.72 -2.42 -0.96
C GLN A 119 -24.22 -2.66 -2.38
N GLU A 120 -24.31 -1.65 -3.25
CA GLU A 120 -23.77 -1.73 -4.60
C GLU A 120 -22.24 -1.66 -4.57
N ALA A 121 -21.68 -0.76 -3.77
CA ALA A 121 -20.23 -0.68 -3.57
C ALA A 121 -19.69 -2.04 -3.08
N ASP A 122 -20.28 -2.63 -2.05
CA ASP A 122 -19.85 -3.91 -1.47
C ASP A 122 -19.82 -5.05 -2.49
N LYS A 123 -20.82 -5.14 -3.38
CA LYS A 123 -20.88 -6.17 -4.43
C LYS A 123 -19.78 -6.01 -5.48
N ASN A 124 -19.30 -4.80 -5.70
CA ASN A 124 -18.33 -4.48 -6.74
C ASN A 124 -16.88 -4.44 -6.24
N ILE A 125 -16.64 -4.50 -4.92
CA ILE A 125 -15.30 -4.51 -4.34
C ILE A 125 -14.49 -5.73 -4.81
N GLU A 126 -15.09 -6.93 -4.85
CA GLU A 126 -14.35 -8.17 -5.17
C GLU A 126 -13.83 -8.19 -6.61
N SER A 127 -14.64 -7.73 -7.57
CA SER A 127 -14.26 -7.72 -8.97
C SER A 127 -13.52 -6.45 -9.38
N CYS A 128 -13.69 -5.35 -8.64
CA CYS A 128 -13.32 -4.00 -9.04
C CYS A 128 -13.70 -3.68 -10.51
N SER A 129 -14.74 -4.34 -11.02
CA SER A 129 -15.12 -4.38 -12.43
C SER A 129 -16.44 -3.63 -12.62
N GLY A 130 -16.38 -2.31 -12.61
CA GLY A 130 -17.61 -1.50 -12.76
C GLY A 130 -17.54 -0.06 -12.27
N GLY A 131 -16.42 0.40 -11.70
CA GLY A 131 -16.20 1.79 -11.28
C GLY A 131 -16.98 2.24 -10.04
N SER A 132 -18.05 1.53 -9.68
CA SER A 132 -18.84 1.78 -8.48
C SER A 132 -18.17 1.17 -7.26
N GLY A 133 -17.77 1.99 -6.29
CA GLY A 133 -17.17 1.54 -5.03
C GLY A 133 -15.71 1.05 -5.09
N CYS A 134 -15.10 0.90 -6.27
CA CYS A 134 -13.72 0.45 -6.42
C CYS A 134 -13.04 1.07 -7.65
N CYS A 135 -11.78 1.46 -7.51
CA CYS A 135 -10.93 1.89 -8.61
C CYS A 135 -9.49 1.42 -8.41
N GLN A 136 -8.78 1.17 -9.52
CA GLN A 136 -7.43 0.62 -9.52
C GLN A 136 -6.51 1.32 -10.53
N ILE A 137 -5.23 1.41 -10.19
CA ILE A 137 -4.20 2.05 -11.02
C ILE A 137 -2.94 1.19 -10.98
N GLU A 138 -2.39 0.89 -12.16
CA GLU A 138 -1.12 0.20 -12.29
C GLU A 138 0.04 1.06 -11.76
N ILE A 139 0.99 0.44 -11.05
CA ILE A 139 2.18 1.15 -10.58
C ILE A 139 3.18 1.30 -11.73
N PRO A 140 3.58 2.52 -12.08
CA PRO A 140 4.52 2.69 -13.16
C PRO A 140 5.93 2.24 -12.77
N GLU A 141 6.72 1.84 -13.77
CA GLU A 141 8.06 1.31 -13.51
C GLU A 141 9.01 2.29 -12.84
N GLY A 142 9.91 1.72 -12.03
CA GLY A 142 10.97 2.48 -11.36
C GLY A 142 10.49 3.26 -10.13
N VAL A 143 9.22 3.11 -9.74
CA VAL A 143 8.70 3.73 -8.52
C VAL A 143 9.29 3.03 -7.30
N HIS A 144 9.89 3.80 -6.40
CA HIS A 144 10.48 3.32 -5.13
C HIS A 144 9.83 3.96 -3.90
N PHE A 145 9.02 5.00 -4.11
CA PHE A 145 8.29 5.70 -3.05
C PHE A 145 6.83 5.88 -3.47
N ILE A 146 5.92 5.57 -2.55
CA ILE A 146 4.50 5.80 -2.69
C ILE A 146 3.99 6.44 -1.40
N ASN A 147 3.32 7.58 -1.52
CA ASN A 147 2.50 8.16 -0.46
C ASN A 147 1.04 8.13 -0.91
N ILE A 148 0.20 7.55 -0.08
CA ILE A 148 -1.23 7.35 -0.28
C ILE A 148 -1.94 8.37 0.59
N THR A 149 -2.93 9.07 0.06
CA THR A 149 -3.85 9.91 0.84
C THR A 149 -5.28 9.53 0.47
N ALA A 150 -6.09 9.11 1.44
CA ALA A 150 -7.51 8.84 1.28
C ALA A 150 -8.31 10.08 1.71
N ARG A 151 -9.36 10.39 0.96
CA ARG A 151 -10.32 11.47 1.20
C ARG A 151 -11.71 11.01 0.78
N SER A 152 -12.72 11.78 1.16
CA SER A 152 -14.05 11.72 0.54
C SER A 152 -14.43 13.12 0.05
N ASP A 153 -15.30 13.16 -0.97
CA ASP A 153 -15.69 14.40 -1.64
C ASP A 153 -16.93 15.04 -0.99
N ASN A 154 -17.93 14.21 -0.66
CA ASN A 154 -19.23 14.62 -0.13
C ASN A 154 -19.48 14.19 1.34
N ASN A 155 -18.52 13.57 2.02
CA ASN A 155 -18.67 12.99 3.37
C ASN A 155 -19.84 11.99 3.48
N TYR A 156 -19.97 11.10 2.50
CA TYR A 156 -20.92 9.99 2.58
C TYR A 156 -20.39 8.84 3.46
#